data_AF-W7M1Z1-F1
#
_entry.id   AF-W7M1Z1-F1
#
_cell.length_a   1.000
_cell.length_b   1.000
_cell.length_c   1.000
_cell.angle_alpha   90.00
_cell.angle_beta   90.00
_cell.angle_gamma   90.00
#
_symmetry.space_group_name_H-M   'P 1'
#
loop_
_entity.id
_entity.type
_entity.pdbx_description
1 polymer ?
#
loop_
_entity_poly.entity_id
_entity_poly.type
_entity_poly.pdbx_seq_one_letter_code
_entity_poly.pdbx_strand_id
1 'polypeptide(L)'
;MTRNSSVGGILAPGDAAQLIKLGLVNLPNPPNGSIQIHRRLLNRTSDAVHKNIPLNANIESRPDAFATIPEKLISKATIEYVGYNSDRATEIWSGWANWPSGPIIREIDPSDCNTIEVSFIDWVMRHTGNPLEYDVWGDDDSAWFHLMQQCGIATELQQSIMDPRFKDRRLTGTCIGWLRNTMKLRYEWLQEIQRASAEREKALGNQGISARSQQQSGLASRGVHKLAGPSSVIGSTVLYKAIDEARINDLFDHEGNLDKIQLLLTPPSTDFSRSKSMYYFTPDYSLARKQAAWITQRGPPAVIVQIAVSDSAITSMEPPDIQCASWPNSNWRELVWHCRTKMRLPKELLESYGKAILIIGTIANRPDVYYEQRSPADLTSEACVVRVRGPNKGGDRAAVQYVFSSDDEGETFLEDQARHTMKIFHFGTRELETWAKQNSNLGF
;
A
#
# COMPACT_ATOMS: atom_id res chain seq x y z
N MET A 1 27.65 3.49 23.81
CA MET A 1 27.16 2.28 23.13
C MET A 1 27.50 2.42 21.65
N THR A 2 28.54 1.71 21.22
CA THR A 2 29.08 1.74 19.87
C THR A 2 28.09 1.09 18.89
N ARG A 3 27.43 1.89 18.04
CA ARG A 3 26.73 1.39 16.84
C ARG A 3 27.79 0.89 15.85
N ASN A 4 28.25 -0.34 16.05
CA ASN A 4 29.05 -1.08 15.08
C ASN A 4 28.22 -2.24 14.56
N SER A 5 27.56 -2.04 13.42
CA SER A 5 27.01 -3.10 12.58
C SER A 5 26.76 -2.49 11.20
N SER A 6 27.43 -3.04 10.19
CA SER A 6 27.16 -2.91 8.74
C SER A 6 25.94 -2.06 8.37
N VAL A 7 26.13 -0.99 7.60
CA VAL A 7 25.04 -0.26 6.93
C VAL A 7 24.12 -1.28 6.26
N GLY A 8 22.90 -1.42 6.82
CA GLY A 8 22.13 -2.66 6.91
C GLY A 8 21.85 -3.38 5.58
N GLY A 9 22.43 -4.57 5.44
CA GLY A 9 22.05 -5.52 4.40
C GLY A 9 20.55 -5.85 4.49
N ILE A 10 19.92 -6.12 3.34
CA ILE A 10 18.53 -6.58 3.35
C ILE A 10 18.46 -7.99 3.94
N LEU A 11 19.41 -8.86 3.61
CA LEU A 11 19.50 -10.17 4.25
C LEU A 11 20.44 -10.11 5.46
N ALA A 12 19.99 -10.66 6.58
CA ALA A 12 20.81 -10.82 7.77
C ALA A 12 21.98 -11.79 7.45
N PRO A 13 23.22 -11.56 7.97
CA PRO A 13 24.41 -12.26 7.48
C PRO A 13 24.36 -13.80 7.55
N GLY A 14 23.83 -14.35 8.63
CA GLY A 14 23.65 -15.78 8.86
C GLY A 14 22.56 -16.39 7.99
N ASP A 15 21.42 -15.69 7.84
CA ASP A 15 20.37 -16.10 6.90
C ASP A 15 20.91 -16.08 5.46
N ALA A 16 21.57 -15.00 5.05
CA ALA A 16 22.19 -14.87 3.72
C ALA A 16 23.17 -16.02 3.42
N ALA A 17 24.08 -16.33 4.35
CA ALA A 17 25.04 -17.43 4.19
C ALA A 17 24.35 -18.79 4.01
N GLN A 18 23.27 -19.04 4.77
CA GLN A 18 22.49 -20.27 4.63
C GLN A 18 21.78 -20.32 3.26
N LEU A 19 21.15 -19.23 2.84
CA LEU A 19 20.40 -19.21 1.58
C LEU A 19 21.30 -19.35 0.36
N ILE A 20 22.50 -18.76 0.39
CA ILE A 20 23.53 -18.96 -0.64
C ILE A 20 23.96 -20.42 -0.70
N LYS A 21 24.22 -21.05 0.46
CA LYS A 21 24.57 -22.48 0.52
C LYS A 21 23.49 -23.38 -0.06
N LEU A 22 22.22 -22.98 0.05
CA LEU A 22 21.07 -23.70 -0.48
C LEU A 22 20.75 -23.36 -1.95
N GLY A 23 21.49 -22.44 -2.59
CA GLY A 23 21.20 -21.98 -3.96
C GLY A 23 19.91 -21.15 -4.08
N LEU A 24 19.40 -20.64 -2.96
CA LEU A 24 18.16 -19.85 -2.88
C LEU A 24 18.41 -18.34 -2.97
N VAL A 25 19.67 -17.94 -2.95
CA VAL A 25 20.14 -16.58 -3.25
C VAL A 25 21.29 -16.66 -4.25
N ASN A 26 21.19 -15.88 -5.32
CA ASN A 26 22.23 -15.74 -6.33
C ASN A 26 22.77 -14.30 -6.30
N LEU A 27 24.10 -14.19 -6.36
CA LEU A 27 24.81 -12.92 -6.45
C LEU A 27 25.21 -12.70 -7.93
N PRO A 28 24.79 -11.59 -8.56
CA PRO A 28 25.21 -11.25 -9.92
C PRO A 28 26.73 -11.18 -10.02
N ASN A 29 27.27 -11.65 -11.16
CA ASN A 29 28.68 -11.51 -11.50
C ASN A 29 28.80 -10.82 -12.88
N PRO A 30 29.30 -9.57 -12.96
CA PRO A 30 29.84 -8.77 -11.87
C PRO A 30 28.77 -8.25 -10.88
N PRO A 31 29.14 -7.95 -9.62
CA PRO A 31 28.21 -7.37 -8.64
C PRO A 31 27.69 -6.01 -9.11
N ASN A 32 26.37 -5.82 -9.02
CA ASN A 32 25.70 -4.57 -9.38
C ASN A 32 24.92 -3.95 -8.19
N GLY A 33 25.16 -4.43 -6.96
CA GLY A 33 24.46 -4.01 -5.75
C GLY A 33 23.05 -4.58 -5.59
N SER A 34 22.65 -5.52 -6.46
CA SER A 34 21.41 -6.29 -6.35
C SER A 34 21.71 -7.78 -6.14
N ILE A 35 20.74 -8.51 -5.61
CA ILE A 35 20.75 -9.96 -5.42
C ILE A 35 19.46 -10.56 -5.98
N GLN A 36 19.50 -11.85 -6.32
CA GLN A 36 18.31 -12.59 -6.73
C GLN A 36 17.95 -13.60 -5.65
N ILE A 37 16.79 -13.43 -5.03
CA ILE A 37 16.30 -14.30 -3.95
C ILE A 37 15.10 -15.10 -4.42
N HIS A 38 15.03 -16.37 -4.03
CA HIS A 38 13.90 -17.23 -4.31
C HIS A 38 12.61 -16.64 -3.71
N ARG A 39 11.54 -16.53 -4.51
CA ARG A 39 10.30 -15.83 -4.13
C ARG A 39 9.66 -16.33 -2.85
N ARG A 40 9.81 -17.63 -2.53
CA ARG A 40 9.33 -18.24 -1.27
C ARG A 40 9.98 -17.65 -0.01
N LEU A 41 11.08 -16.92 -0.13
CA LEU A 41 11.85 -16.41 1.01
C LEU A 41 11.86 -14.89 1.14
N LEU A 42 11.04 -14.18 0.35
CA LEU A 42 10.96 -12.72 0.41
C LEU A 42 10.46 -12.26 1.77
N ASN A 43 9.32 -12.77 2.24
CA ASN A 43 8.75 -12.41 3.55
C ASN A 43 8.18 -13.64 4.27
N ARG A 44 7.49 -13.45 5.40
CA ARG A 44 6.96 -14.55 6.21
C ARG A 44 5.84 -15.36 5.54
N THR A 45 5.07 -14.75 4.66
CA THR A 45 3.92 -15.35 3.95
C THR A 45 4.32 -15.96 2.62
N SER A 46 5.47 -15.57 2.10
CA SER A 46 6.00 -15.96 0.78
C SER A 46 6.06 -17.46 0.57
N ASP A 47 6.41 -18.25 1.58
CA ASP A 47 6.48 -19.71 1.45
C ASP A 47 5.11 -20.32 1.15
N ALA A 48 4.07 -19.84 1.83
CA ALA A 48 2.69 -20.28 1.63
C ALA A 48 2.14 -19.80 0.29
N VAL A 49 2.37 -18.52 -0.05
CA VAL A 49 1.90 -17.89 -1.30
C VAL A 49 2.55 -18.53 -2.53
N HIS A 50 3.86 -18.79 -2.47
CA HIS A 50 4.64 -19.34 -3.57
C HIS A 50 4.91 -20.84 -3.42
N LYS A 51 4.08 -21.57 -2.65
CA LYS A 51 4.25 -23.02 -2.41
C LYS A 51 4.28 -23.85 -3.70
N ASN A 52 3.68 -23.35 -4.76
CA ASN A 52 3.68 -23.96 -6.09
C ASN A 52 5.05 -23.86 -6.81
N ILE A 53 6.00 -23.08 -6.29
CA ILE A 53 7.34 -22.92 -6.84
C ILE A 53 8.25 -23.91 -6.08
N PRO A 54 8.85 -24.91 -6.76
CA PRO A 54 9.77 -25.84 -6.12
C PRO A 54 11.01 -25.12 -5.59
N LEU A 55 11.46 -25.42 -4.37
CA LEU A 55 12.68 -24.82 -3.79
C LEU A 55 13.97 -25.23 -4.52
N ASN A 56 13.94 -26.32 -5.29
CA ASN A 56 15.04 -26.75 -6.15
C ASN A 56 15.02 -26.10 -7.54
N ALA A 57 14.19 -25.07 -7.75
CA ALA A 57 14.19 -24.31 -8.99
C ALA A 57 15.55 -23.63 -9.19
N ASN A 58 16.22 -23.96 -10.30
CA ASN A 58 17.44 -23.28 -10.73
C ASN A 58 17.08 -21.99 -11.46
N ILE A 59 17.74 -20.89 -11.13
CA ILE A 59 17.55 -19.57 -11.74
C ILE A 59 17.72 -19.56 -13.26
N GLU A 60 18.60 -20.39 -13.81
CA GLU A 60 18.79 -20.51 -15.26
C GLU A 60 17.57 -21.14 -15.94
N SER A 61 16.92 -22.09 -15.27
CA SER A 61 15.77 -22.83 -15.80
C SER A 61 14.41 -22.18 -15.47
N ARG A 62 14.35 -21.45 -14.36
CA ARG A 62 13.15 -20.87 -13.75
C ARG A 62 13.47 -19.49 -13.18
N PRO A 63 13.84 -18.50 -14.01
CA PRO A 63 14.13 -17.15 -13.54
C PRO A 63 12.91 -16.51 -12.87
N ASP A 64 11.70 -16.93 -13.24
CA ASP A 64 10.43 -16.52 -12.62
C ASP A 64 10.30 -16.94 -11.15
N ALA A 65 11.06 -17.95 -10.70
CA ALA A 65 11.11 -18.38 -9.30
C ALA A 65 11.87 -17.40 -8.39
N PHE A 66 12.61 -16.46 -8.98
CA PHE A 66 13.45 -15.51 -8.26
C PHE A 66 12.93 -14.08 -8.43
N ALA A 67 13.22 -13.25 -7.44
CA ALA A 67 13.00 -11.81 -7.47
C ALA A 67 14.34 -11.10 -7.28
N THR A 68 14.56 -10.05 -8.07
CA THR A 68 15.72 -9.18 -7.92
C THR A 68 15.41 -8.08 -6.92
N ILE A 69 16.26 -7.93 -5.92
CA ILE A 69 16.17 -6.89 -4.89
C ILE A 69 17.56 -6.28 -4.63
N PRO A 70 17.67 -5.08 -4.06
CA PRO A 70 18.94 -4.53 -3.63
C PRO A 70 19.63 -5.42 -2.57
N GLU A 71 20.96 -5.40 -2.53
CA GLU A 71 21.71 -6.09 -1.47
C GLU A 71 21.61 -5.35 -0.13
N LYS A 72 21.59 -4.01 -0.17
CA LYS A 72 21.54 -3.13 0.98
C LYS A 72 20.33 -2.21 0.90
N LEU A 73 19.68 -1.98 2.04
CA LEU A 73 18.49 -1.14 2.09
C LEU A 73 18.79 0.31 1.68
N ILE A 74 19.93 0.85 2.09
CA ILE A 74 20.40 2.19 1.70
C ILE A 74 21.52 2.02 0.68
N SER A 75 21.19 2.20 -0.60
CA SER A 75 22.12 2.03 -1.71
C SER A 75 21.61 2.69 -3.00
N LYS A 76 22.50 2.88 -3.99
CA LYS A 76 22.11 3.23 -5.36
C LYS A 76 21.10 2.23 -5.95
N ALA A 77 21.32 0.94 -5.74
CA ALA A 77 20.43 -0.11 -6.23
C ALA A 77 19.01 0.02 -5.63
N THR A 78 18.88 0.49 -4.39
CA THR A 78 17.56 0.81 -3.82
C THR A 78 16.88 1.97 -4.56
N ILE A 79 17.63 3.00 -4.95
CA ILE A 79 17.08 4.16 -5.68
C ILE A 79 16.55 3.71 -7.06
N GLU A 80 17.28 2.80 -7.73
CA GLU A 80 16.82 2.16 -8.97
C GLU A 80 15.57 1.30 -8.71
N TYR A 81 15.59 0.46 -7.67
CA TYR A 81 14.49 -0.42 -7.30
C TYR A 81 13.18 0.33 -7.05
N VAL A 82 13.22 1.45 -6.31
CA VAL A 82 12.02 2.24 -6.00
C VAL A 82 11.46 2.98 -7.23
N GLY A 83 12.22 3.09 -8.32
CA GLY A 83 11.67 3.48 -9.62
C GLY A 83 12.47 4.47 -10.46
N TYR A 84 13.64 4.92 -10.02
CA TYR A 84 14.49 5.80 -10.84
C TYR A 84 15.28 5.00 -11.88
N ASN A 85 15.61 5.65 -13.00
CA ASN A 85 16.59 5.10 -13.94
C ASN A 85 18.02 5.19 -13.36
N SER A 86 18.97 4.48 -13.97
CA SER A 86 20.36 4.39 -13.46
C SER A 86 21.06 5.76 -13.38
N ASP A 87 20.83 6.64 -14.35
CA ASP A 87 21.50 7.95 -14.42
C ASP A 87 21.04 8.82 -13.25
N ARG A 88 19.72 8.93 -13.07
CA ARG A 88 19.13 9.69 -11.98
C ARG A 88 19.46 9.07 -10.62
N ALA A 89 19.46 7.74 -10.52
CA ALA A 89 19.87 7.05 -9.31
C ALA A 89 21.34 7.34 -8.94
N THR A 90 22.23 7.46 -9.93
CA THR A 90 23.63 7.85 -9.72
C THR A 90 23.73 9.27 -9.13
N GLU A 91 22.97 10.21 -9.67
CA GLU A 91 22.92 11.60 -9.18
C GLU A 91 22.41 11.67 -7.73
N ILE A 92 21.25 11.06 -7.46
CA ILE A 92 20.64 11.04 -6.12
C ILE A 92 21.57 10.38 -5.11
N TRP A 93 22.19 9.25 -5.49
CA TRP A 93 23.14 8.55 -4.63
C TRP A 93 24.37 9.40 -4.33
N SER A 94 24.91 10.10 -5.33
CA SER A 94 26.07 10.97 -5.15
C SER A 94 25.78 12.09 -4.15
N GLY A 95 24.56 12.65 -4.16
CA GLY A 95 24.13 13.61 -3.15
C GLY A 95 24.01 13.02 -1.75
N TRP A 96 23.44 11.82 -1.62
CA TRP A 96 23.34 11.13 -0.32
C TRP A 96 24.72 10.74 0.24
N ALA A 97 25.62 10.25 -0.61
CA ALA A 97 26.95 9.81 -0.22
C ALA A 97 27.85 10.99 0.20
N ASN A 98 27.74 12.12 -0.50
CA ASN A 98 28.49 13.34 -0.23
C ASN A 98 27.69 14.37 0.59
N TRP A 99 26.90 13.88 1.56
CA TRP A 99 26.04 14.73 2.38
C TRP A 99 26.86 15.81 3.10
N PRO A 100 26.48 17.09 3.00
CA PRO A 100 27.22 18.17 3.62
C PRO A 100 27.09 18.12 5.15
N SER A 101 28.15 18.52 5.85
CA SER A 101 28.06 18.78 7.29
C SER A 101 27.08 19.93 7.55
N GLY A 102 26.18 19.76 8.51
CA GLY A 102 25.19 20.79 8.83
C GLY A 102 24.21 20.37 9.92
N PRO A 103 23.22 21.22 10.23
CA PRO A 103 22.19 20.93 11.24
C PRO A 103 21.20 19.85 10.79
N ILE A 104 21.23 19.47 9.51
CA ILE A 104 20.43 18.39 8.92
C ILE A 104 21.36 17.23 8.63
N ILE A 105 21.07 16.08 9.23
CA ILE A 105 21.89 14.86 9.13
C ILE A 105 21.09 13.73 8.48
N ARG A 106 21.78 12.68 8.03
CA ARG A 106 21.13 11.46 7.53
C ARG A 106 20.75 10.55 8.70
N GLU A 107 19.77 9.68 8.48
CA GLU A 107 19.36 8.62 9.43
C GLU A 107 20.49 7.64 9.82
N ILE A 108 21.59 7.63 9.07
CA ILE A 108 22.77 6.81 9.34
C ILE A 108 23.88 7.57 10.08
N ASP A 109 23.78 8.88 10.20
CA ASP A 109 24.77 9.71 10.85
C ASP A 109 24.56 9.69 12.38
N PRO A 110 25.60 9.96 13.18
CA PRO A 110 25.43 10.10 14.63
C PRO A 110 24.54 11.30 14.97
N SER A 111 23.40 11.05 15.62
CA SER A 111 22.47 12.09 16.08
C SER A 111 22.86 12.65 17.46
N ASP A 112 22.71 13.96 17.63
CA ASP A 112 22.59 14.62 18.94
C ASP A 112 21.14 15.09 19.16
N CYS A 113 20.81 15.65 20.32
CA CYS A 113 19.44 16.07 20.63
C CYS A 113 18.92 17.29 19.83
N ASN A 114 19.76 17.95 19.02
CA ASN A 114 19.44 19.19 18.32
C ASN A 114 19.53 19.10 16.79
N THR A 115 19.71 17.90 16.23
CA THR A 115 19.83 17.68 14.77
C THR A 115 18.51 17.25 14.15
N ILE A 116 18.23 17.74 12.94
CA ILE A 116 17.09 17.30 12.14
C ILE A 116 17.54 16.13 11.26
N GLU A 117 16.92 14.98 11.44
CA GLU A 117 17.22 13.77 10.67
C GLU A 117 16.38 13.73 9.39
N VAL A 118 17.01 13.36 8.27
CA VAL A 118 16.33 13.06 7.00
C VAL A 118 16.46 11.56 6.72
N SER A 119 15.31 10.91 6.52
CA SER A 119 15.27 9.51 6.14
C SER A 119 15.74 9.32 4.70
N PHE A 120 16.31 8.14 4.39
CA PHE A 120 16.78 7.85 3.04
C PHE A 120 15.65 7.94 2.00
N ILE A 121 14.48 7.43 2.33
CA ILE A 121 13.34 7.43 1.41
C ILE A 121 12.78 8.85 1.19
N ASP A 122 12.76 9.72 2.20
CA ASP A 122 12.33 11.11 2.04
C ASP A 122 13.30 11.91 1.16
N TRP A 123 14.61 11.67 1.31
CA TRP A 123 15.62 12.22 0.40
C TRP A 123 15.33 11.81 -1.04
N VAL A 124 15.17 10.50 -1.28
CA VAL A 124 14.91 9.95 -2.61
C VAL A 124 13.64 10.53 -3.23
N MET A 125 12.52 10.56 -2.48
CA MET A 125 11.24 11.10 -2.94
C MET A 125 11.27 12.61 -3.21
N ARG A 126 12.19 13.37 -2.61
CA ARG A 126 12.34 14.81 -2.90
C ARG A 126 12.74 15.06 -4.35
N HIS A 127 13.44 14.12 -4.99
CA HIS A 127 13.90 14.23 -6.37
C HIS A 127 12.80 14.02 -7.41
N THR A 128 11.57 13.70 -7.02
CA THR A 128 10.39 13.73 -7.91
C THR A 128 9.92 15.16 -8.20
N GLY A 129 10.48 16.17 -7.54
CA GLY A 129 10.10 17.56 -7.73
C GLY A 129 9.13 18.11 -6.68
N ASN A 130 8.83 19.40 -6.79
CA ASN A 130 7.87 20.07 -5.91
C ASN A 130 6.46 19.97 -6.52
N PRO A 131 5.52 19.23 -5.90
CA PRO A 131 4.17 19.10 -6.44
C PRO A 131 3.39 20.42 -6.48
N LEU A 132 3.81 21.44 -5.72
CA LEU A 132 3.18 22.76 -5.74
C LEU A 132 3.55 23.60 -6.97
N GLU A 133 4.57 23.21 -7.74
CA GLU A 133 5.07 24.01 -8.87
C GLU A 133 4.63 23.49 -10.23
N TYR A 134 4.66 22.17 -10.48
CA TYR A 134 4.50 21.62 -11.84
C TYR A 134 3.90 20.21 -11.91
N ASP A 135 3.07 19.80 -10.95
CA ASP A 135 2.47 18.46 -10.97
C ASP A 135 1.38 18.31 -12.06
N VAL A 136 1.23 17.09 -12.57
CA VAL A 136 0.27 16.74 -13.64
C VAL A 136 -0.81 15.84 -13.06
N TRP A 137 -2.07 16.15 -13.37
CA TRP A 137 -3.22 15.37 -12.92
C TRP A 137 -4.36 15.27 -13.94
N GLY A 138 -4.26 16.03 -15.03
CA GLY A 138 -5.22 15.99 -16.13
C GLY A 138 -5.14 14.70 -16.93
N ASP A 139 -6.06 14.53 -17.87
CA ASP A 139 -6.13 13.38 -18.77
C ASP A 139 -5.29 13.57 -20.05
N ASP A 140 -4.07 14.09 -19.89
CA ASP A 140 -3.10 14.23 -20.97
C ASP A 140 -1.93 13.28 -20.73
N ASP A 141 -1.98 12.11 -21.35
CA ASP A 141 -0.96 11.08 -21.18
C ASP A 141 0.46 11.58 -21.54
N SER A 142 0.57 12.51 -22.50
CA SER A 142 1.88 13.06 -22.91
C SER A 142 2.50 13.89 -21.80
N ALA A 143 1.69 14.70 -21.10
CA ALA A 143 2.15 15.48 -19.95
C ALA A 143 2.63 14.58 -18.79
N TRP A 144 1.94 13.45 -18.55
CA TRP A 144 2.36 12.48 -17.53
C TRP A 144 3.72 11.85 -17.87
N PHE A 145 3.88 11.33 -19.10
CA PHE A 145 5.14 10.75 -19.56
C PHE A 145 6.27 11.77 -19.53
N HIS A 146 6.02 13.00 -20.01
CA HIS A 146 7.02 14.06 -20.02
C HIS A 146 7.53 14.37 -18.60
N LEU A 147 6.62 14.53 -17.63
CA LEU A 147 6.98 14.78 -16.24
C LEU A 147 7.81 13.62 -15.65
N MET A 148 7.37 12.36 -15.85
CA MET A 148 8.12 11.21 -15.35
C MET A 148 9.52 11.08 -16.00
N GLN A 149 9.65 11.39 -17.29
CA GLN A 149 10.95 11.42 -17.98
C GLN A 149 11.85 12.52 -17.41
N GLN A 150 11.32 13.72 -17.20
CA GLN A 150 12.04 14.83 -16.58
C GLN A 150 12.51 14.50 -15.16
N CYS A 151 11.70 13.77 -14.39
CA CYS A 151 12.09 13.28 -13.07
C CYS A 151 13.15 12.17 -13.11
N GLY A 152 13.43 11.57 -14.27
CA GLY A 152 14.36 10.45 -14.41
C GLY A 152 13.78 9.11 -13.94
N ILE A 153 12.46 8.91 -14.08
CA ILE A 153 11.78 7.67 -13.71
C ILE A 153 12.06 6.58 -14.75
N ALA A 154 12.29 5.34 -14.30
CA ALA A 154 12.52 4.20 -15.17
C ALA A 154 11.29 3.86 -16.03
N THR A 155 11.52 3.39 -17.26
CA THR A 155 10.46 3.05 -18.22
C THR A 155 9.47 2.01 -17.68
N GLU A 156 9.94 1.04 -16.91
CA GLU A 156 9.07 0.04 -16.26
C GLU A 156 8.02 0.72 -15.37
N LEU A 157 8.44 1.61 -14.47
CA LEU A 157 7.52 2.29 -13.57
C LEU A 157 6.60 3.25 -14.34
N GLN A 158 7.11 3.93 -15.37
CA GLN A 158 6.27 4.76 -16.25
C GLN A 158 5.12 3.94 -16.85
N GLN A 159 5.43 2.78 -17.42
CA GLN A 159 4.45 1.89 -18.04
C GLN A 159 3.46 1.32 -17.00
N SER A 160 3.95 0.94 -15.82
CA SER A 160 3.13 0.44 -14.72
C SER A 160 2.12 1.49 -14.22
N ILE A 161 2.50 2.77 -14.17
CA ILE A 161 1.58 3.87 -13.81
C ILE A 161 0.62 4.18 -14.97
N MET A 162 1.11 4.19 -16.20
CA MET A 162 0.35 4.62 -17.39
C MET A 162 -0.50 3.51 -18.03
N ASP A 163 -0.60 2.35 -17.40
CA ASP A 163 -1.42 1.25 -17.89
C ASP A 163 -2.89 1.70 -18.07
N PRO A 164 -3.43 1.65 -19.31
CA PRO A 164 -4.77 2.15 -19.63
C PRO A 164 -5.89 1.50 -18.80
N ARG A 165 -5.70 0.26 -18.34
CA ARG A 165 -6.68 -0.47 -17.53
C ARG A 165 -6.94 0.18 -16.17
N PHE A 166 -6.01 1.02 -15.73
CA PHE A 166 -6.06 1.75 -14.46
C PHE A 166 -6.19 3.26 -14.66
N LYS A 167 -6.53 3.74 -15.85
CA LYS A 167 -6.68 5.18 -16.14
C LYS A 167 -7.57 5.92 -15.13
N ASP A 168 -8.73 5.36 -14.79
CA ASP A 168 -9.64 5.91 -13.79
C ASP A 168 -9.00 6.00 -12.39
N ARG A 169 -8.14 5.04 -12.03
CA ARG A 169 -7.39 5.04 -10.76
C ARG A 169 -6.23 6.03 -10.80
N ARG A 170 -5.48 6.07 -11.90
CA ARG A 170 -4.41 7.05 -12.13
C ARG A 170 -4.96 8.48 -11.96
N LEU A 171 -6.14 8.76 -12.49
CA LEU A 171 -6.76 10.09 -12.41
C LEU A 171 -7.39 10.45 -11.04
N THR A 172 -7.33 9.56 -10.03
CA THR A 172 -7.70 9.95 -8.64
C THR A 172 -6.55 10.62 -7.88
N GLY A 173 -5.37 10.73 -8.50
CA GLY A 173 -4.18 11.30 -7.90
C GLY A 173 -3.43 12.16 -8.90
N THR A 174 -2.30 12.72 -8.45
CA THR A 174 -1.37 13.46 -9.30
C THR A 174 -0.18 12.57 -9.67
N CYS A 175 0.60 12.96 -10.69
CA CYS A 175 1.76 12.21 -11.15
C CYS A 175 2.82 12.10 -10.05
N ILE A 176 3.24 13.22 -9.45
CA ILE A 176 4.19 13.21 -8.33
C ILE A 176 3.61 12.45 -7.12
N GLY A 177 2.32 12.60 -6.85
CA GLY A 177 1.63 11.87 -5.80
C GLY A 177 1.75 10.35 -5.97
N TRP A 178 1.49 9.84 -7.18
CA TRP A 178 1.63 8.40 -7.46
C TRP A 178 3.07 7.92 -7.48
N LEU A 179 4.02 8.72 -7.96
CA LEU A 179 5.44 8.37 -7.92
C LEU A 179 5.91 8.19 -6.47
N ARG A 180 5.66 9.18 -5.60
CA ARG A 180 6.04 9.12 -4.18
C ARG A 180 5.35 7.98 -3.45
N ASN A 181 4.05 7.79 -3.69
CA ASN A 181 3.32 6.65 -3.14
C ASN A 181 3.96 5.32 -3.57
N THR A 182 4.29 5.16 -4.85
CA THR A 182 4.90 3.93 -5.36
C THR A 182 6.29 3.69 -4.78
N MET A 183 7.13 4.72 -4.72
CA MET A 183 8.48 4.64 -4.17
C MET A 183 8.45 4.20 -2.71
N LYS A 184 7.57 4.82 -1.92
CA LYS A 184 7.36 4.45 -0.52
C LYS A 184 6.92 2.99 -0.37
N LEU A 185 5.91 2.56 -1.16
CA LEU A 185 5.45 1.16 -1.17
C LEU A 185 6.58 0.17 -1.49
N ARG A 186 7.39 0.46 -2.52
CA ARG A 186 8.53 -0.40 -2.89
C ARG A 186 9.59 -0.42 -1.80
N TYR A 187 9.86 0.71 -1.13
CA TYR A 187 10.83 0.78 -0.04
C TYR A 187 10.37 0.02 1.22
N GLU A 188 9.12 0.20 1.64
CA GLU A 188 8.52 -0.50 2.79
C GLU A 188 8.51 -2.02 2.59
N TRP A 189 8.36 -2.47 1.35
CA TRP A 189 8.51 -3.89 1.00
C TRP A 189 9.93 -4.42 1.23
N LEU A 190 10.97 -3.65 0.90
CA LEU A 190 12.35 -4.04 1.22
C LEU A 190 12.58 -4.13 2.72
N GLN A 191 11.97 -3.24 3.51
CA GLN A 191 12.02 -3.30 4.97
C GLN A 191 11.29 -4.53 5.52
N GLU A 192 10.21 -4.98 4.88
CA GLU A 192 9.55 -6.24 5.23
C GLU A 192 10.44 -7.46 4.95
N ILE A 193 11.13 -7.48 3.81
CA ILE A 193 12.09 -8.55 3.49
C ILE A 193 13.21 -8.59 4.53
N GLN A 194 13.72 -7.41 4.93
CA GLN A 194 14.76 -7.29 5.93
C GLN A 194 14.32 -7.82 7.30
N ARG A 195 13.10 -7.47 7.74
CA ARG A 195 12.52 -8.01 8.97
C ARG A 195 12.39 -9.53 8.93
N ALA A 196 11.83 -10.07 7.84
CA ALA A 196 11.66 -11.51 7.67
C ALA A 196 13.00 -12.26 7.66
N SER A 197 14.06 -11.69 7.08
CA SER A 197 15.40 -12.27 7.10
C SER A 197 16.00 -12.28 8.52
N ALA A 198 15.85 -11.19 9.27
CA ALA A 198 16.30 -11.12 10.66
C ALA A 198 15.58 -12.11 11.57
N GLU A 199 14.29 -12.35 11.34
CA GLU A 199 13.52 -13.38 12.06
C GLU A 199 14.03 -14.80 11.76
N ARG A 200 14.30 -15.11 10.49
CA ARG A 200 14.91 -16.40 10.11
C ARG A 200 16.26 -16.61 10.77
N GLU A 201 17.11 -15.58 10.80
CA GLU A 201 18.41 -15.66 11.48
C GLU A 201 18.27 -15.95 12.98
N LYS A 202 17.35 -15.26 13.66
CA LYS A 202 17.04 -15.54 15.08
C LYS A 202 16.60 -17.00 15.28
N ALA A 203 15.78 -17.53 14.37
CA ALA A 203 15.36 -18.92 14.41
C ALA A 203 16.52 -19.91 14.21
N LEU A 204 17.53 -19.57 13.40
CA LEU A 204 18.75 -20.38 13.25
C LEU A 204 19.58 -20.42 14.54
N GLY A 205 19.71 -19.29 15.23
CA GLY A 205 20.42 -19.21 16.52
C GLY A 205 19.78 -20.07 17.61
N ASN A 206 18.45 -20.13 17.63
CA ASN A 206 17.69 -20.93 18.61
C ASN A 206 17.74 -22.45 18.32
N GLN A 207 18.06 -22.87 17.09
CA GLN A 207 18.21 -24.30 16.75
C GLN A 207 19.48 -24.94 17.34
N GLY A 208 20.36 -24.17 17.99
CA GLY A 208 21.47 -24.69 18.80
C GLY A 208 21.03 -25.41 20.09
N ILE A 209 19.74 -25.33 20.49
CA ILE A 209 19.22 -25.95 21.74
C ILE A 209 18.19 -27.06 21.49
N SER A 210 17.66 -27.23 20.27
CA SER A 210 16.91 -28.43 19.92
C SER A 210 16.87 -28.65 18.42
N ALA A 211 17.66 -29.60 17.96
CA ALA A 211 17.59 -30.09 16.60
C ALA A 211 16.26 -30.84 16.40
N ARG A 212 15.56 -30.49 15.30
CA ARG A 212 14.49 -31.25 14.60
C ARG A 212 13.08 -30.62 14.67
N SER A 213 12.91 -29.47 14.02
CA SER A 213 11.59 -29.01 13.53
C SER A 213 11.72 -28.09 12.31
N GLN A 214 12.28 -28.58 11.20
CA GLN A 214 12.13 -27.97 9.87
C GLN A 214 10.96 -28.55 9.07
N GLN A 215 10.03 -29.23 9.74
CA GLN A 215 8.70 -29.52 9.22
C GLN A 215 7.70 -28.80 10.13
N GLN A 216 6.89 -27.93 9.54
CA GLN A 216 5.78 -27.19 10.15
C GLN A 216 6.15 -25.97 11.01
N SER A 217 6.57 -24.87 10.37
CA SER A 217 6.03 -23.56 10.77
C SER A 217 4.58 -23.46 10.28
N GLY A 218 3.68 -24.17 10.95
CA GLY A 218 2.23 -24.10 10.75
C GLY A 218 1.60 -22.77 11.19
N LEU A 219 2.40 -21.74 11.49
CA LEU A 219 1.93 -20.48 12.07
C LEU A 219 1.34 -19.48 11.06
N ALA A 220 1.61 -19.60 9.75
CA ALA A 220 1.10 -18.65 8.75
C ALA A 220 -0.24 -19.04 8.09
N SER A 221 -0.79 -20.22 8.41
CA SER A 221 -1.91 -20.79 7.63
C SER A 221 -3.32 -20.42 8.12
N ARG A 222 -3.47 -19.71 9.25
CA ARG A 222 -4.80 -19.47 9.83
C ARG A 222 -5.53 -18.22 9.33
N GLY A 223 -4.83 -17.26 8.71
CA GLY A 223 -5.44 -16.02 8.18
C GLY A 223 -5.36 -15.83 6.67
N VAL A 224 -4.60 -16.68 5.96
CA VAL A 224 -4.35 -16.56 4.53
C VAL A 224 -5.34 -17.42 3.75
N HIS A 225 -6.34 -16.77 3.17
CA HIS A 225 -7.32 -17.42 2.31
C HIS A 225 -6.96 -17.21 0.84
N LYS A 226 -7.20 -18.23 0.00
CA LYS A 226 -7.24 -18.04 -1.46
C LYS A 226 -8.35 -17.06 -1.79
N LEU A 227 -8.10 -16.16 -2.75
CA LEU A 227 -9.10 -15.21 -3.25
C LEU A 227 -10.40 -15.96 -3.58
N ALA A 228 -11.42 -15.78 -2.76
CA ALA A 228 -12.77 -16.30 -3.03
C ALA A 228 -13.56 -15.21 -3.77
N GLY A 229 -14.62 -15.60 -4.50
CA GLY A 229 -15.55 -14.65 -5.09
C GLY A 229 -16.23 -13.76 -4.03
N PRO A 230 -17.12 -12.83 -4.44
CA PRO A 230 -17.83 -11.98 -3.49
C PRO A 230 -18.49 -12.83 -2.39
N SER A 231 -18.16 -12.53 -1.13
CA SER A 231 -18.76 -13.20 0.02
C SER A 231 -20.12 -12.58 0.31
N SER A 232 -21.13 -13.43 0.54
CA SER A 232 -22.39 -13.01 1.15
C SER A 232 -22.51 -13.72 2.49
N VAL A 233 -22.69 -12.94 3.55
CA VAL A 233 -22.94 -13.42 4.90
C VAL A 233 -24.34 -12.93 5.26
N ILE A 234 -25.24 -13.85 5.57
CA ILE A 234 -26.64 -13.50 5.87
C ILE A 234 -26.67 -12.60 7.11
N GLY A 235 -27.37 -11.47 7.01
CA GLY A 235 -27.48 -10.49 8.09
C GLY A 235 -26.22 -9.67 8.34
N SER A 236 -25.30 -9.60 7.36
CA SER A 236 -24.10 -8.77 7.47
C SER A 236 -23.74 -8.08 6.17
N THR A 237 -23.27 -6.85 6.30
CA THR A 237 -22.64 -6.09 5.24
C THR A 237 -21.16 -6.46 5.17
N VAL A 238 -20.74 -7.09 4.07
CA VAL A 238 -19.33 -7.45 3.85
C VAL A 238 -18.58 -6.26 3.25
N LEU A 239 -17.49 -5.88 3.89
CA LEU A 239 -16.67 -4.74 3.53
C LEU A 239 -15.25 -5.17 3.17
N TYR A 240 -14.64 -4.47 2.23
CA TYR A 240 -13.34 -4.81 1.64
C TYR A 240 -12.40 -3.60 1.64
N LYS A 241 -11.11 -3.83 1.87
CA LYS A 241 -10.04 -2.84 1.72
C LYS A 241 -8.85 -3.50 1.04
N ALA A 242 -8.38 -2.91 -0.05
CA ALA A 242 -7.08 -3.28 -0.62
C ALA A 242 -5.97 -2.48 0.06
N ILE A 243 -4.90 -3.16 0.46
CA ILE A 243 -3.72 -2.58 1.10
C ILE A 243 -2.48 -3.34 0.63
N ASP A 244 -1.30 -2.75 0.67
CA ASP A 244 -0.06 -3.48 0.40
C ASP A 244 0.22 -4.52 1.50
N GLU A 245 0.88 -5.61 1.12
CA GLU A 245 1.14 -6.72 2.03
C GLU A 245 2.11 -6.36 3.16
N ALA A 246 3.04 -5.42 2.94
CA ALA A 246 4.03 -5.02 3.94
C ALA A 246 3.37 -4.35 5.16
N ARG A 247 2.27 -3.62 4.95
CA ARG A 247 1.55 -2.89 6.00
C ARG A 247 0.75 -3.75 6.95
N ILE A 248 0.35 -4.96 6.56
CA ILE A 248 -0.38 -5.87 7.46
C ILE A 248 0.56 -6.68 8.36
N ASN A 249 1.85 -6.32 8.40
CA ASN A 249 2.78 -6.91 9.35
C ASN A 249 2.30 -6.66 10.78
N ASP A 250 2.09 -7.73 11.55
CA ASP A 250 1.60 -7.73 12.93
C ASP A 250 0.13 -7.31 13.08
N LEU A 251 -0.66 -7.38 11.99
CA LEU A 251 -2.11 -7.21 12.11
C LEU A 251 -2.71 -8.27 13.02
N PHE A 252 -2.15 -9.47 13.01
CA PHE A 252 -2.48 -10.54 13.94
C PHE A 252 -1.32 -10.82 14.90
N ASP A 253 -1.67 -11.20 16.13
CA ASP A 253 -0.71 -11.73 17.10
C ASP A 253 -0.19 -13.13 16.69
N HIS A 254 0.66 -13.70 17.54
CA HIS A 254 1.25 -15.02 17.35
C HIS A 254 0.24 -16.17 17.49
N GLU A 255 -0.94 -15.92 18.07
CA GLU A 255 -2.05 -16.87 18.19
C GLU A 255 -3.02 -16.78 16.99
N GLY A 256 -2.88 -15.73 16.17
CA GLY A 256 -3.71 -15.44 15.01
C GLY A 256 -4.93 -14.57 15.32
N ASN A 257 -4.99 -13.95 16.50
CA ASN A 257 -6.05 -12.99 16.85
C ASN A 257 -5.69 -11.60 16.33
N LEU A 258 -6.71 -10.79 16.04
CA LEU A 258 -6.53 -9.38 15.67
C LEU A 258 -5.85 -8.62 16.81
N ASP A 259 -4.71 -7.98 16.52
CA ASP A 259 -3.90 -7.22 17.49
C ASP A 259 -3.81 -5.74 17.09
N LYS A 260 -3.33 -5.45 15.88
CA LYS A 260 -3.03 -4.07 15.45
C LYS A 260 -3.94 -3.56 14.34
N ILE A 261 -5.21 -3.30 14.63
CA ILE A 261 -6.17 -2.81 13.63
C ILE A 261 -5.76 -1.47 13.00
N GLN A 262 -5.03 -0.63 13.74
CA GLN A 262 -4.51 0.68 13.31
C GLN A 262 -3.65 0.62 12.05
N LEU A 263 -3.10 -0.55 11.69
CA LEU A 263 -2.39 -0.76 10.43
C LEU A 263 -3.29 -0.53 9.20
N LEU A 264 -4.61 -0.63 9.37
CA LEU A 264 -5.63 -0.43 8.33
C LEU A 264 -6.06 1.05 8.17
N LEU A 265 -5.51 1.98 8.96
CA LEU A 265 -5.80 3.40 8.85
C LEU A 265 -5.38 3.98 7.48
N THR A 266 -6.19 4.88 6.94
CA THR A 266 -5.83 5.71 5.79
C THR A 266 -5.45 7.10 6.30
N PRO A 267 -4.22 7.59 6.03
CA PRO A 267 -3.81 8.93 6.46
C PRO A 267 -4.55 10.04 5.71
N PRO A 268 -4.73 11.23 6.32
CA PRO A 268 -5.37 12.38 5.69
C PRO A 268 -4.48 13.04 4.61
N SER A 269 -5.01 13.85 3.70
CA SER A 269 -6.44 14.18 3.49
C SER A 269 -7.19 13.05 2.78
N THR A 270 -8.46 12.89 3.13
CA THR A 270 -9.37 11.87 2.57
C THR A 270 -10.74 12.48 2.30
N ASP A 271 -11.69 11.71 1.77
CA ASP A 271 -13.04 12.20 1.43
C ASP A 271 -13.81 12.76 2.63
N PHE A 272 -13.62 12.19 3.82
CA PHE A 272 -14.41 12.53 5.01
C PHE A 272 -13.55 12.88 6.22
N SER A 273 -12.24 13.05 6.03
CA SER A 273 -11.35 13.56 7.07
C SER A 273 -10.23 14.43 6.50
N ARG A 274 -10.15 15.66 7.02
CA ARG A 274 -9.11 16.64 6.65
C ARG A 274 -7.76 16.39 7.34
N SER A 275 -7.78 15.80 8.55
CA SER A 275 -6.63 15.82 9.45
C SER A 275 -6.50 14.60 10.35
N LYS A 276 -7.53 13.76 10.45
CA LYS A 276 -7.47 12.50 11.20
C LYS A 276 -7.28 11.33 10.22
N SER A 277 -6.50 10.34 10.59
CA SER A 277 -6.54 9.05 9.89
C SER A 277 -7.88 8.37 10.19
N MET A 278 -8.45 7.63 9.24
CA MET A 278 -9.72 6.91 9.47
C MET A 278 -9.69 5.54 8.77
N TYR A 279 -10.61 4.66 9.11
CA TYR A 279 -10.71 3.33 8.52
C TYR A 279 -11.67 3.31 7.33
N TYR A 280 -11.11 3.24 6.11
CA TYR A 280 -11.88 3.20 4.87
C TYR A 280 -12.04 1.78 4.32
N PHE A 281 -13.28 1.38 4.07
CA PHE A 281 -13.66 0.14 3.37
C PHE A 281 -14.72 0.40 2.31
N THR A 282 -14.88 -0.51 1.35
CA THR A 282 -15.96 -0.49 0.35
C THR A 282 -16.71 -1.82 0.35
N PRO A 283 -18.05 -1.84 0.17
CA PRO A 283 -18.79 -3.09 -0.03
C PRO A 283 -18.58 -3.66 -1.44
N ASP A 284 -17.95 -2.91 -2.36
CA ASP A 284 -17.76 -3.34 -3.74
C ASP A 284 -16.47 -4.17 -3.90
N TYR A 285 -16.63 -5.49 -3.93
CA TYR A 285 -15.52 -6.42 -4.11
C TYR A 285 -14.74 -6.21 -5.42
N SER A 286 -15.43 -5.82 -6.50
CA SER A 286 -14.78 -5.57 -7.79
C SER A 286 -13.89 -4.33 -7.73
N LEU A 287 -14.35 -3.29 -7.04
CA LEU A 287 -13.54 -2.10 -6.76
C LEU A 287 -12.32 -2.45 -5.91
N ALA A 288 -12.48 -3.22 -4.83
CA ALA A 288 -11.37 -3.66 -3.99
C ALA A 288 -10.35 -4.49 -4.78
N ARG A 289 -10.80 -5.42 -5.64
CA ARG A 289 -9.91 -6.16 -6.55
C ARG A 289 -9.16 -5.25 -7.51
N LYS A 290 -9.82 -4.23 -8.09
CA LYS A 290 -9.16 -3.26 -8.97
C LYS A 290 -8.11 -2.44 -8.23
N GLN A 291 -8.39 -2.06 -6.98
CA GLN A 291 -7.41 -1.38 -6.12
C GLN A 291 -6.20 -2.27 -5.81
N ALA A 292 -6.42 -3.55 -5.45
CA ALA A 292 -5.34 -4.50 -5.20
C ALA A 292 -4.49 -4.74 -6.46
N ALA A 293 -5.13 -4.85 -7.63
CA ALA A 293 -4.45 -4.96 -8.91
C ALA A 293 -3.59 -3.71 -9.21
N TRP A 294 -4.11 -2.51 -8.93
CA TRP A 294 -3.36 -1.26 -9.11
C TRP A 294 -2.15 -1.13 -8.17
N ILE A 295 -2.26 -1.59 -6.93
CA ILE A 295 -1.13 -1.63 -5.98
C ILE A 295 -0.08 -2.61 -6.50
N THR A 296 -0.50 -3.83 -6.84
CA THR A 296 0.38 -4.91 -7.28
C THR A 296 1.08 -4.61 -8.61
N GLN A 297 0.40 -3.92 -9.53
CA GLN A 297 0.99 -3.51 -10.82
C GLN A 297 2.19 -2.58 -10.63
N ARG A 298 2.16 -1.73 -9.60
CA ARG A 298 3.18 -0.68 -9.40
C ARG A 298 4.32 -1.10 -8.49
N GLY A 299 4.19 -2.18 -7.72
CA GLY A 299 5.22 -2.54 -6.76
C GLY A 299 4.98 -3.89 -6.08
N PRO A 300 4.96 -3.95 -4.75
CA PRO A 300 4.82 -5.20 -4.03
C PRO A 300 3.41 -5.80 -4.15
N PRO A 301 3.25 -7.10 -3.82
CA PRO A 301 1.93 -7.72 -3.70
C PRO A 301 1.00 -6.94 -2.77
N ALA A 302 -0.28 -6.95 -3.13
CA ALA A 302 -1.34 -6.42 -2.30
C ALA A 302 -2.07 -7.55 -1.56
N VAL A 303 -2.86 -7.16 -0.57
CA VAL A 303 -3.86 -8.01 0.06
C VAL A 303 -5.21 -7.31 0.04
N ILE A 304 -6.28 -8.10 0.05
CA ILE A 304 -7.64 -7.63 0.28
C ILE A 304 -8.04 -8.08 1.67
N VAL A 305 -8.24 -7.12 2.56
CA VAL A 305 -8.83 -7.33 3.88
C VAL A 305 -10.34 -7.32 3.71
N GLN A 306 -11.00 -8.36 4.20
CA GLN A 306 -12.45 -8.48 4.25
C GLN A 306 -12.90 -8.51 5.70
N ILE A 307 -13.96 -7.77 6.02
CA ILE A 307 -14.67 -7.86 7.32
C ILE A 307 -16.17 -8.02 7.05
N ALA A 308 -16.89 -8.60 7.99
CA ALA A 308 -18.36 -8.63 7.96
C ALA A 308 -18.89 -7.85 9.15
N VAL A 309 -19.69 -6.82 8.88
CA VAL A 309 -20.33 -5.98 9.90
C VAL A 309 -21.80 -6.37 9.98
N SER A 310 -22.31 -6.62 11.18
CA SER A 310 -23.72 -6.99 11.35
C SER A 310 -24.64 -5.90 10.83
N ASP A 311 -25.62 -6.26 10.01
CA ASP A 311 -26.63 -5.31 9.53
C ASP A 311 -27.40 -4.72 10.72
N SER A 312 -27.68 -5.54 11.73
CA SER A 312 -28.37 -5.09 12.95
C SER A 312 -27.59 -4.00 13.68
N ALA A 313 -26.25 -4.12 13.72
CA ALA A 313 -25.39 -3.17 14.40
C ALA A 313 -25.34 -1.82 13.67
N ILE A 314 -25.38 -1.83 12.33
CA ILE A 314 -25.47 -0.61 11.53
C ILE A 314 -26.87 0.01 11.68
N THR A 315 -27.93 -0.80 11.58
CA THR A 315 -29.32 -0.29 11.64
C THR A 315 -29.74 0.19 13.03
N SER A 316 -29.03 -0.22 14.09
CA SER A 316 -29.28 0.27 15.45
C SER A 316 -28.60 1.60 15.77
N MET A 317 -27.70 2.08 14.90
CA MET A 317 -27.06 3.38 15.08
C MET A 317 -28.04 4.50 14.73
N GLU A 318 -28.07 5.53 15.58
CA GLU A 318 -28.84 6.75 15.34
C GLU A 318 -27.88 7.94 15.21
N PRO A 319 -28.27 9.03 14.52
CA PRO A 319 -27.49 10.25 14.54
C PRO A 319 -27.25 10.75 15.99
N PRO A 320 -26.03 11.19 16.34
CA PRO A 320 -24.91 11.50 15.44
C PRO A 320 -23.95 10.34 15.13
N ASP A 321 -24.13 9.16 15.72
CA ASP A 321 -23.18 8.05 15.66
C ASP A 321 -23.01 7.50 14.24
N ILE A 322 -24.06 7.58 13.42
CA ILE A 322 -24.02 7.28 11.99
C ILE A 322 -24.38 8.51 11.16
N GLN A 323 -23.63 8.76 10.08
CA GLN A 323 -23.93 9.80 9.11
C GLN A 323 -23.86 9.27 7.67
N CYS A 324 -24.71 9.83 6.81
CA CYS A 324 -24.75 9.49 5.39
C CYS A 324 -24.43 10.71 4.52
N ALA A 325 -23.37 10.62 3.73
CA ALA A 325 -22.97 11.65 2.76
C ALA A 325 -23.03 11.07 1.34
N SER A 326 -24.13 11.32 0.62
CA SER A 326 -24.34 10.76 -0.73
C SER A 326 -24.33 11.85 -1.80
N TRP A 327 -23.52 11.67 -2.84
CA TRP A 327 -23.60 12.54 -4.01
C TRP A 327 -24.97 12.39 -4.70
N PRO A 328 -25.57 13.46 -5.27
CA PRO A 328 -25.06 14.82 -5.42
C PRO A 328 -25.48 15.80 -4.32
N ASN A 329 -25.85 15.33 -3.12
CA ASN A 329 -26.40 16.20 -2.08
C ASN A 329 -25.40 17.29 -1.61
N SER A 330 -25.92 18.39 -1.05
CA SER A 330 -25.09 19.52 -0.58
C SER A 330 -24.11 19.10 0.51
N ASN A 331 -24.56 18.28 1.47
CA ASN A 331 -23.73 17.83 2.59
C ASN A 331 -22.49 17.07 2.11
N TRP A 332 -22.63 16.18 1.12
CA TRP A 332 -21.50 15.49 0.51
C TRP A 332 -20.56 16.48 -0.16
N ARG A 333 -21.08 17.41 -0.97
CA ARG A 333 -20.26 18.37 -1.70
C ARG A 333 -19.45 19.26 -0.76
N GLU A 334 -20.08 19.80 0.28
CA GLU A 334 -19.41 20.64 1.27
C GLU A 334 -18.40 19.84 2.10
N LEU A 335 -18.80 18.67 2.63
CA LEU A 335 -17.93 17.84 3.44
C LEU A 335 -16.68 17.41 2.66
N VAL A 336 -16.85 16.82 1.48
CA VAL A 336 -15.72 16.37 0.65
C VAL A 336 -14.83 17.54 0.28
N TRP A 337 -15.40 18.68 -0.11
CA TRP A 337 -14.61 19.86 -0.44
C TRP A 337 -13.76 20.32 0.75
N HIS A 338 -14.33 20.47 1.94
CA HIS A 338 -13.57 20.87 3.13
C HIS A 338 -12.50 19.85 3.52
N CYS A 339 -12.80 18.56 3.42
CA CYS A 339 -11.85 17.50 3.75
C CYS A 339 -10.68 17.43 2.76
N ARG A 340 -10.95 17.51 1.45
CA ARG A 340 -9.96 17.43 0.37
C ARG A 340 -9.11 18.68 0.25
N THR A 341 -9.66 19.86 0.53
CA THR A 341 -8.91 21.15 0.53
C THR A 341 -8.24 21.46 1.87
N LYS A 342 -8.39 20.58 2.87
CA LYS A 342 -7.89 20.75 4.24
C LYS A 342 -8.42 21.99 4.96
N MET A 343 -9.48 22.59 4.45
CA MET A 343 -10.14 23.74 5.04
C MET A 343 -10.88 23.35 6.33
N ARG A 344 -11.03 24.32 7.23
CA ARG A 344 -11.77 24.11 8.47
C ARG A 344 -13.23 23.77 8.16
N LEU A 345 -13.76 22.72 8.78
CA LEU A 345 -15.17 22.36 8.67
C LEU A 345 -16.06 23.41 9.35
N PRO A 346 -17.19 23.81 8.73
CA PRO A 346 -18.26 24.54 9.39
C PRO A 346 -18.73 23.82 10.65
N LYS A 347 -19.25 24.57 11.62
CA LYS A 347 -19.68 24.03 12.92
C LYS A 347 -20.69 22.88 12.77
N GLU A 348 -21.67 23.04 11.88
CA GLU A 348 -22.72 22.04 11.62
C GLU A 348 -22.15 20.73 11.06
N LEU A 349 -21.19 20.80 10.12
CA LEU A 349 -20.52 19.61 9.59
C LEU A 349 -19.59 18.95 10.61
N LEU A 350 -18.95 19.75 11.46
CA LEU A 350 -18.10 19.23 12.54
C LEU A 350 -18.94 18.52 13.62
N GLU A 351 -20.10 19.06 13.98
CA GLU A 351 -21.00 18.47 14.97
C GLU A 351 -21.68 17.20 14.48
N SER A 352 -21.96 17.10 13.17
CA SER A 352 -22.56 15.91 12.55
C SER A 352 -21.52 14.86 12.18
N TYR A 353 -20.55 15.17 11.32
CA TYR A 353 -19.60 14.20 10.78
C TYR A 353 -18.33 14.06 11.63
N GLY A 354 -17.93 15.09 12.36
CA GLY A 354 -16.70 15.05 13.17
C GLY A 354 -16.79 14.17 14.41
N LYS A 355 -18.01 13.78 14.81
CA LYS A 355 -18.31 12.90 15.96
C LYS A 355 -18.89 11.54 15.55
N ALA A 356 -19.10 11.31 14.26
CA ALA A 356 -19.71 10.07 13.80
C ALA A 356 -18.76 8.88 14.02
N ILE A 357 -19.30 7.79 14.56
CA ILE A 357 -18.64 6.48 14.64
C ILE A 357 -18.46 5.91 13.23
N LEU A 358 -19.50 6.01 12.41
CA LEU A 358 -19.54 5.51 11.04
C LEU A 358 -20.09 6.56 10.07
N ILE A 359 -19.34 6.85 9.01
CA ILE A 359 -19.80 7.62 7.86
C ILE A 359 -19.95 6.67 6.67
N ILE A 360 -21.17 6.60 6.11
CA ILE A 360 -21.41 5.91 4.84
C ILE A 360 -21.55 6.96 3.76
N GLY A 361 -20.68 6.92 2.75
CA GLY A 361 -20.73 7.96 1.74
C GLY A 361 -20.19 7.59 0.37
N THR A 362 -20.50 8.44 -0.60
CA THR A 362 -20.02 8.27 -1.98
C THR A 362 -18.52 8.53 -2.07
N ILE A 363 -17.79 7.67 -2.78
CA ILE A 363 -16.35 7.81 -2.99
C ILE A 363 -16.09 8.93 -4.00
N ALA A 364 -15.29 9.90 -3.59
CA ALA A 364 -14.93 11.01 -4.43
C ALA A 364 -13.85 10.60 -5.45
N ASN A 365 -13.86 11.23 -6.61
CA ASN A 365 -12.94 11.03 -7.71
C ASN A 365 -12.18 12.33 -7.97
N ARG A 366 -11.01 12.23 -8.60
CA ARG A 366 -10.02 13.31 -8.80
C ARG A 366 -9.12 13.57 -7.58
N PRO A 367 -7.90 14.10 -7.80
CA PRO A 367 -7.01 14.51 -6.71
C PRO A 367 -7.51 15.74 -5.99
N ASP A 368 -6.95 15.99 -4.80
CA ASP A 368 -7.25 17.15 -3.94
C ASP A 368 -7.18 18.49 -4.70
N VAL A 369 -6.20 18.65 -5.60
CA VAL A 369 -6.02 19.88 -6.41
C VAL A 369 -7.22 20.21 -7.30
N TYR A 370 -8.01 19.20 -7.70
CA TYR A 370 -9.23 19.41 -8.46
C TYR A 370 -10.29 20.16 -7.64
N TYR A 371 -10.34 19.87 -6.33
CA TYR A 371 -11.27 20.49 -5.38
C TYR A 371 -10.79 21.88 -4.96
N GLU A 372 -9.48 22.07 -4.81
CA GLU A 372 -8.87 23.37 -4.49
C GLU A 372 -9.20 24.45 -5.55
N GLN A 373 -9.41 24.03 -6.80
CA GLN A 373 -9.73 24.93 -7.93
C GLN A 373 -11.23 25.21 -8.10
N ARG A 374 -12.10 24.71 -7.20
CA ARG A 374 -13.56 24.76 -7.34
C ARG A 374 -14.24 25.19 -6.06
N SER A 375 -15.48 25.65 -6.16
CA SER A 375 -16.35 25.78 -5.00
C SER A 375 -17.13 24.48 -4.75
N PRO A 376 -17.67 24.25 -3.52
CA PRO A 376 -18.57 23.14 -3.27
C PRO A 376 -19.77 23.09 -4.22
N ALA A 377 -20.28 24.25 -4.66
CA ALA A 377 -21.43 24.34 -5.56
C ALA A 377 -21.15 23.73 -6.94
N ASP A 378 -19.89 23.75 -7.39
CA ASP A 378 -19.46 23.25 -8.71
C ASP A 378 -19.30 21.71 -8.75
N LEU A 379 -19.39 21.03 -7.61
CA LEU A 379 -19.15 19.59 -7.49
C LEU A 379 -20.37 18.73 -7.83
N THR A 380 -21.08 19.08 -8.90
CA THR A 380 -22.32 18.43 -9.36
C THR A 380 -22.12 17.45 -10.51
N SER A 381 -20.90 17.36 -11.05
CA SER A 381 -20.59 16.49 -12.17
C SER A 381 -20.38 15.04 -11.73
N GLU A 382 -20.80 14.10 -12.57
CA GLU A 382 -20.48 12.67 -12.44
C GLU A 382 -18.96 12.40 -12.43
N ALA A 383 -18.15 13.32 -12.96
CA ALA A 383 -16.69 13.23 -12.90
C ALA A 383 -16.12 13.33 -11.47
N CYS A 384 -16.92 13.80 -10.49
CA CYS A 384 -16.52 13.97 -9.09
C CYS A 384 -16.64 12.68 -8.26
N VAL A 385 -17.17 11.59 -8.82
CA VAL A 385 -17.41 10.34 -8.08
C VAL A 385 -16.85 9.13 -8.81
N VAL A 386 -16.43 8.12 -8.04
CA VAL A 386 -16.00 6.84 -8.60
C VAL A 386 -17.25 6.06 -9.02
N ARG A 387 -17.25 5.51 -10.24
CA ARG A 387 -18.35 4.69 -10.75
C ARG A 387 -17.99 3.22 -10.73
N VAL A 388 -18.96 2.39 -10.36
CA VAL A 388 -18.87 0.93 -10.38
C VAL A 388 -20.11 0.36 -11.06
N ARG A 389 -19.99 -0.84 -11.63
CA ARG A 389 -21.10 -1.49 -12.30
C ARG A 389 -22.26 -1.72 -11.32
N GLY A 390 -23.45 -1.28 -11.66
CA GLY A 390 -24.64 -1.51 -10.85
C GLY A 390 -25.12 -2.97 -10.90
N PRO A 391 -25.98 -3.38 -9.95
CA PRO A 391 -26.58 -4.72 -9.92
C PRO A 391 -27.52 -4.98 -11.11
N ASN A 392 -28.07 -3.91 -11.70
CA ASN A 392 -28.89 -4.00 -12.91
C ASN A 392 -27.99 -3.91 -14.15
N LYS A 393 -28.23 -4.78 -15.14
CA LYS A 393 -27.42 -4.98 -16.36
C LYS A 393 -27.16 -3.72 -17.24
N GLY A 394 -27.63 -2.53 -16.86
CA GLY A 394 -27.57 -1.33 -17.70
C GLY A 394 -27.24 0.00 -17.00
N GLY A 395 -26.73 0.03 -15.77
CA GLY A 395 -26.39 1.30 -15.13
C GLY A 395 -25.16 1.23 -14.24
N ASP A 396 -24.20 2.12 -14.47
CA ASP A 396 -23.16 2.43 -13.50
C ASP A 396 -23.76 3.18 -12.31
N ARG A 397 -23.28 2.87 -11.10
CA ARG A 397 -23.67 3.56 -9.87
C ARG A 397 -22.46 4.23 -9.23
N ALA A 398 -22.70 5.24 -8.41
CA ALA A 398 -21.65 5.79 -7.57
C ALA A 398 -21.17 4.75 -6.55
N ALA A 399 -19.84 4.60 -6.43
CA ALA A 399 -19.22 3.73 -5.45
C ALA A 399 -19.41 4.31 -4.05
N VAL A 400 -19.57 3.43 -3.07
CA VAL A 400 -19.77 3.79 -1.66
C VAL A 400 -18.60 3.29 -0.83
N GLN A 401 -18.28 4.03 0.23
CA GLN A 401 -17.34 3.65 1.26
C GLN A 401 -17.96 3.78 2.65
N TYR A 402 -17.51 2.90 3.53
CA TYR A 402 -17.81 2.85 4.95
C TYR A 402 -16.55 3.34 5.67
N VAL A 403 -16.72 4.37 6.48
CA VAL A 403 -15.61 5.09 7.11
C VAL A 403 -15.82 5.10 8.60
N PHE A 404 -15.02 4.30 9.30
CA PHE A 404 -15.06 4.25 10.76
C PHE A 404 -14.09 5.26 11.34
N SER A 405 -14.52 5.94 12.40
CA SER A 405 -13.64 6.85 13.15
C SER A 405 -12.45 6.12 13.74
N SER A 406 -11.31 6.79 13.80
CA SER A 406 -10.16 6.35 14.61
C SER A 406 -10.22 6.85 16.05
N ASP A 407 -11.29 7.56 16.42
CA ASP A 407 -11.56 7.88 17.82
C ASP A 407 -12.03 6.59 18.54
N ASP A 408 -11.89 6.54 19.86
CA ASP A 408 -12.06 5.33 20.68
C ASP A 408 -13.35 4.54 20.37
N GLU A 409 -14.49 5.22 20.23
CA GLU A 409 -15.77 4.54 19.94
C GLU A 409 -15.80 3.90 18.53
N GLY A 410 -15.22 4.57 17.54
CA GLY A 410 -15.18 4.09 16.16
C GLY A 410 -14.23 2.92 15.97
N GLU A 411 -13.06 3.00 16.61
CA GLU A 411 -12.07 1.92 16.60
C GLU A 411 -12.61 0.69 17.32
N THR A 412 -13.15 0.86 18.54
CA THR A 412 -13.75 -0.24 19.32
C THR A 412 -14.87 -0.92 18.56
N PHE A 413 -15.78 -0.13 17.95
CA PHE A 413 -16.85 -0.68 17.13
C PHE A 413 -16.31 -1.55 15.99
N LEU A 414 -15.32 -1.04 15.24
CA LEU A 414 -14.73 -1.76 14.12
C LEU A 414 -14.02 -3.04 14.59
N GLU A 415 -13.25 -2.98 15.67
CA GLU A 415 -12.56 -4.12 16.26
C GLU A 415 -13.54 -5.24 16.63
N ASP A 416 -14.64 -4.90 17.31
CA ASP A 416 -15.63 -5.88 17.74
C ASP A 416 -16.29 -6.59 16.55
N GLN A 417 -16.58 -5.85 15.47
CA GLN A 417 -17.11 -6.45 14.24
C GLN A 417 -16.06 -7.29 13.51
N ALA A 418 -14.79 -6.89 13.55
CA ALA A 418 -13.71 -7.52 12.80
C ALA A 418 -13.08 -8.73 13.52
N ARG A 419 -13.12 -8.78 14.86
CA ARG A 419 -12.40 -9.75 15.72
C ARG A 419 -12.55 -11.21 15.29
N HIS A 420 -13.72 -11.58 14.78
CA HIS A 420 -14.02 -12.94 14.32
C HIS A 420 -14.43 -13.04 12.85
N THR A 421 -14.48 -11.92 12.14
CA THR A 421 -14.94 -11.87 10.74
C THR A 421 -13.83 -11.50 9.76
N MET A 422 -12.71 -10.95 10.26
CA MET A 422 -11.62 -10.49 9.42
C MET A 422 -10.96 -11.66 8.67
N LYS A 423 -10.81 -11.48 7.36
CA LYS A 423 -10.11 -12.42 6.47
C LYS A 423 -9.14 -11.65 5.58
N ILE A 424 -7.99 -12.26 5.30
CA ILE A 424 -6.99 -11.69 4.40
C ILE A 424 -6.85 -12.57 3.16
N PHE A 425 -6.97 -11.93 2.00
CA PHE A 425 -6.79 -12.58 0.70
C PHE A 425 -5.58 -12.00 0.00
N HIS A 426 -4.56 -12.81 -0.28
CA HIS A 426 -3.39 -12.35 -1.03
C HIS A 426 -3.73 -12.09 -2.49
N PHE A 427 -3.21 -10.99 -3.02
CA PHE A 427 -3.31 -10.58 -4.41
C PHE A 427 -1.90 -10.40 -4.97
N GLY A 428 -1.33 -11.47 -5.51
CA GLY A 428 0.01 -11.47 -6.10
C GLY A 428 -0.01 -11.37 -7.63
N THR A 429 1.14 -11.66 -8.24
CA THR A 429 1.33 -11.61 -9.70
C THR A 429 0.33 -12.50 -10.45
N ARG A 430 0.00 -13.69 -9.92
CA ARG A 430 -0.94 -14.62 -10.55
C ARG A 430 -2.37 -14.09 -10.56
N GLU A 431 -2.79 -13.49 -9.45
CA GLU A 431 -4.09 -12.85 -9.32
C GLU A 431 -4.19 -11.62 -10.22
N LEU A 432 -3.09 -10.86 -10.34
CA LEU A 432 -2.98 -9.74 -11.28
C LEU A 432 -3.11 -10.20 -12.74
N GLU A 433 -2.41 -11.26 -13.15
CA GLU A 433 -2.53 -11.84 -14.50
C GLU A 433 -3.95 -12.34 -14.78
N THR A 434 -4.58 -12.98 -13.80
CA THR A 434 -5.96 -13.48 -13.92
C THR A 434 -6.94 -12.32 -14.05
N TRP A 435 -6.79 -11.29 -13.21
CA TRP A 435 -7.58 -10.07 -13.27
C TRP A 435 -7.37 -9.35 -14.61
N ALA A 436 -6.13 -9.23 -15.08
CA ALA A 436 -5.80 -8.65 -16.37
C ALA A 436 -6.54 -9.37 -17.50
N LYS A 437 -6.45 -10.70 -17.59
CA LYS A 437 -7.15 -11.50 -18.61
C LYS A 437 -8.67 -11.30 -18.58
N GLN A 438 -9.26 -11.21 -17.39
CA GLN A 438 -10.70 -10.97 -17.21
C GLN A 438 -11.13 -9.58 -17.70
N ASN A 439 -10.26 -8.59 -17.58
CA ASN A 439 -10.56 -7.19 -17.91
C ASN A 439 -9.99 -6.75 -19.28
N SER A 440 -9.16 -7.57 -19.93
CA SER A 440 -8.70 -7.36 -21.31
C SER A 440 -9.76 -7.69 -22.35
N ASN A 441 -10.74 -8.55 -22.02
CA ASN A 441 -11.86 -8.91 -22.91
C ASN A 441 -13.05 -7.93 -22.83
N LEU A 442 -12.96 -6.92 -21.97
CA LEU A 442 -13.88 -5.79 -21.93
C LEU A 442 -13.23 -4.67 -22.74
N GLY A 443 -13.19 -4.86 -24.07
CA GLY A 443 -12.64 -3.87 -24.99
C GLY A 443 -13.27 -2.50 -24.78
N PHE A 444 -12.40 -1.49 -24.77
CA PHE A 444 -12.80 -0.10 -25.01
C PHE A 444 -13.33 0.07 -26.42
#